data_AF-A0A2E8D3M7-F1
#
_entry.id   AF-A0A2E8D3M7-F1
#
_cell.length_a   1.000
_cell.length_b   1.000
_cell.length_c   1.000
_cell.angle_alpha   90.00
_cell.angle_beta   90.00
_cell.angle_gamma   90.00
#
_symmetry.space_group_name_H-M   'P 1'
#
loop_
_entity.id
_entity.type
_entity.pdbx_description
1 polymer ?
#
loop_
_entity_poly.entity_id
_entity_poly.type
_entity_poly.pdbx_seq_one_letter_code
_entity_poly.pdbx_strand_id
1 'polypeptide(L)'
;MTKGLSADVDRLFDAVSLNVLLDLPRAERVLPIAGEFFGLCENFLDSVATQASLDQLRDDYRYLVEAWPGLAGCFSAARNPNVASSLRAVETSFVALRGTIGLRPSIDWRRAAEMGASLTVLSDRLIGEVQRHVFVNAAYQQRFRIESARHAANVRGASRRLHECLVNRDEATVERRCQELATAWDAITDECFGQLTVVDQKRFSETRSEMAQQVVQLQAMLRF
;
A
#
# COMPACT_ATOMS: atom_id res chain seq x y z
N MET A 1 -18.70 -19.29 1.27
CA MET A 1 -17.69 -18.32 1.74
C MET A 1 -18.29 -16.95 2.01
N THR A 2 -19.25 -16.46 1.21
CA THR A 2 -20.09 -15.28 1.54
C THR A 2 -20.78 -15.36 2.91
N LYS A 3 -21.23 -16.56 3.33
CA LYS A 3 -21.73 -16.82 4.70
C LYS A 3 -20.71 -16.51 5.80
N GLY A 4 -19.41 -16.54 5.51
CA GLY A 4 -18.35 -16.19 6.45
C GLY A 4 -18.24 -14.68 6.67
N LEU A 5 -18.29 -13.90 5.58
CA LEU A 5 -18.30 -12.44 5.65
C LEU A 5 -19.54 -11.91 6.41
N SER A 6 -20.73 -12.44 6.11
CA SER A 6 -21.95 -12.10 6.88
C SER A 6 -21.78 -12.43 8.35
N ALA A 7 -21.35 -13.66 8.67
CA ALA A 7 -21.20 -14.07 10.08
C ALA A 7 -20.12 -13.29 10.84
N ASP A 8 -19.07 -12.81 10.17
CA ASP A 8 -18.03 -11.98 10.78
C ASP A 8 -18.50 -10.53 10.99
N VAL A 9 -19.31 -10.01 10.06
CA VAL A 9 -19.98 -8.70 10.20
C VAL A 9 -21.04 -8.76 11.30
N ASP A 10 -21.86 -9.80 11.33
CA ASP A 10 -22.86 -10.04 12.39
C ASP A 10 -22.18 -10.15 13.76
N ARG A 11 -21.06 -10.90 13.85
CA ARG A 11 -20.26 -10.96 15.08
C ARG A 11 -19.64 -9.63 15.48
N LEU A 12 -19.29 -8.76 14.53
CA LEU A 12 -18.82 -7.41 14.83
C LEU A 12 -19.95 -6.58 15.44
N PHE A 13 -21.15 -6.65 14.87
CA PHE A 13 -22.33 -5.94 15.38
C PHE A 13 -22.80 -6.49 16.74
N ASP A 14 -22.78 -7.81 16.93
CA ASP A 14 -23.13 -8.47 18.20
C ASP A 14 -22.09 -8.18 19.31
N ALA A 15 -20.82 -7.98 18.96
CA ALA A 15 -19.77 -7.65 19.91
C ALA A 15 -19.81 -6.19 20.38
N VAL A 16 -20.56 -5.33 19.69
CA VAL A 16 -20.70 -3.90 20.01
C VAL A 16 -21.92 -3.72 20.91
N SER A 17 -21.68 -3.66 22.23
CA SER A 17 -22.72 -3.32 23.19
C SER A 17 -23.02 -1.81 23.19
N LEU A 18 -24.20 -1.42 23.68
CA LEU A 18 -24.61 -0.01 23.78
C LEU A 18 -23.60 0.84 24.57
N ASN A 19 -22.93 0.25 25.58
CA ASN A 19 -21.88 0.91 26.35
C ASN A 19 -20.60 1.16 25.52
N VAL A 20 -20.25 0.23 24.61
CA VAL A 20 -19.11 0.43 23.70
C VAL A 20 -19.41 1.54 22.69
N LEU A 21 -20.65 1.66 22.23
CA LEU A 21 -21.09 2.76 21.36
C LEU A 21 -20.98 4.12 22.05
N LEU A 22 -21.34 4.21 23.33
CA LEU A 22 -21.28 5.45 24.12
C LEU A 22 -19.83 5.90 24.41
N ASP A 23 -18.89 4.97 24.51
CA ASP A 23 -17.46 5.26 24.73
C ASP A 23 -16.70 5.66 23.45
N LEU A 24 -17.35 5.60 22.27
CA LEU A 24 -16.71 5.99 21.02
C LEU A 24 -16.73 7.51 20.83
N PRO A 25 -15.61 8.13 20.41
CA PRO A 25 -15.48 9.58 20.29
C PRO A 25 -16.40 10.22 19.23
N ARG A 26 -17.17 9.43 18.47
CA ARG A 26 -18.12 9.85 17.43
C ARG A 26 -19.35 8.92 17.33
N ALA A 27 -19.91 8.48 18.47
CA ALA A 27 -21.04 7.55 18.56
C ALA A 27 -22.19 7.85 17.55
N GLU A 28 -22.52 9.13 17.38
CA GLU A 28 -23.58 9.62 16.49
C GLU A 28 -23.36 9.28 15.00
N ARG A 29 -22.10 9.12 14.58
CA ARG A 29 -21.73 8.76 13.20
C ARG A 29 -21.59 7.27 12.98
N VAL A 30 -21.50 6.48 14.06
CA VAL A 30 -21.29 5.04 13.99
C VAL A 30 -22.50 4.36 13.36
N LEU A 31 -23.71 4.67 13.83
CA LEU A 31 -24.94 4.02 13.37
C LEU A 31 -25.26 4.30 11.89
N PRO A 32 -25.16 5.53 11.36
CA PRO A 32 -25.36 5.78 9.93
C PRO A 32 -24.34 5.05 9.05
N ILE A 33 -23.04 5.09 9.40
CA ILE A 33 -21.97 4.45 8.64
C ILE A 33 -22.09 2.92 8.69
N ALA A 34 -22.48 2.39 9.86
CA ALA A 34 -22.80 0.98 10.03
C ALA A 34 -23.99 0.53 9.18
N GLY A 35 -25.08 1.29 9.17
CA GLY A 35 -26.26 0.97 8.37
C GLY A 35 -25.97 0.99 6.86
N GLU A 36 -25.21 1.97 6.40
CA GLU A 36 -24.74 2.05 5.01
C GLU A 36 -23.86 0.83 4.66
N PHE A 37 -22.89 0.49 5.50
CA PHE A 37 -22.04 -0.67 5.28
C PHE A 37 -22.80 -1.99 5.30
N PHE A 38 -23.76 -2.16 6.21
CA PHE A 38 -24.62 -3.34 6.28
C PHE A 38 -25.46 -3.49 5.01
N GLY A 39 -26.05 -2.40 4.51
CA GLY A 39 -26.78 -2.40 3.23
C GLY A 39 -25.90 -2.78 2.04
N LEU A 40 -24.63 -2.35 2.02
CA LEU A 40 -23.66 -2.77 1.00
C LEU A 40 -23.32 -4.26 1.11
N CYS A 41 -23.24 -4.81 2.33
CA CYS A 41 -23.06 -6.25 2.54
C CYS A 41 -24.26 -7.05 2.04
N GLU A 42 -25.48 -6.64 2.36
CA GLU A 42 -26.71 -7.30 1.87
C GLU A 42 -26.81 -7.25 0.35
N ASN A 43 -26.58 -6.08 -0.26
CA ASN A 43 -26.60 -5.93 -1.71
C ASN A 43 -25.57 -6.84 -2.40
N PHE A 44 -24.37 -6.93 -1.83
CA PHE A 44 -23.34 -7.84 -2.35
C PHE A 44 -23.73 -9.32 -2.19
N LEU A 45 -24.33 -9.70 -1.06
CA LEU A 45 -24.83 -11.06 -0.84
C LEU A 45 -25.95 -11.42 -1.83
N ASP A 46 -26.85 -10.48 -2.11
CA ASP A 46 -27.92 -10.61 -3.10
C ASP A 46 -27.37 -10.74 -4.51
N SER A 47 -26.38 -9.92 -4.90
CA SER A 47 -25.69 -10.06 -6.19
C SER A 47 -25.00 -11.42 -6.34
N VAL A 48 -24.43 -11.97 -5.27
CA VAL A 48 -23.86 -13.34 -5.31
C VAL A 48 -24.97 -14.39 -5.40
N ALA A 49 -26.07 -14.24 -4.66
CA ALA A 49 -27.17 -15.19 -4.64
C ALA A 49 -27.92 -15.25 -5.97
N THR A 50 -28.07 -14.10 -6.64
CA THR A 50 -28.72 -13.95 -7.95
C THR A 50 -27.81 -14.29 -9.13
N GLN A 51 -26.56 -14.70 -8.88
CA GLN A 51 -25.55 -14.97 -9.91
C GLN A 51 -25.37 -13.77 -10.85
N ALA A 52 -25.28 -12.57 -10.28
CA ALA A 52 -25.01 -11.35 -11.03
C ALA A 52 -23.72 -11.49 -11.87
N SER A 53 -23.61 -10.66 -12.91
CA SER A 53 -22.43 -10.67 -13.77
C SER A 53 -21.16 -10.41 -12.95
N LEU A 54 -20.03 -10.93 -13.43
CA LEU A 54 -18.75 -10.71 -12.77
C LEU A 54 -18.46 -9.21 -12.60
N ASP A 55 -18.78 -8.39 -13.59
CA ASP A 55 -18.61 -6.93 -13.56
C ASP A 55 -19.42 -6.28 -12.42
N GLN A 56 -20.69 -6.69 -12.25
CA GLN A 56 -21.53 -6.22 -11.14
C GLN A 56 -20.96 -6.63 -9.78
N LEU A 57 -20.48 -7.87 -9.66
CA LEU A 57 -19.82 -8.34 -8.43
C LEU A 57 -18.53 -7.58 -8.13
N ARG A 58 -17.78 -7.11 -9.15
CA ARG A 58 -16.59 -6.26 -8.92
C ARG A 58 -17.00 -4.89 -8.39
N ASP A 59 -18.04 -4.30 -8.96
CA ASP A 59 -18.53 -3.00 -8.54
C ASP A 59 -19.08 -3.05 -7.12
N ASP A 60 -19.91 -4.03 -6.79
CA ASP A 60 -20.45 -4.23 -5.45
C ASP A 60 -19.33 -4.49 -4.42
N TYR A 61 -18.33 -5.31 -4.78
CA TYR A 61 -17.15 -5.53 -3.93
C TYR A 61 -16.32 -4.26 -3.74
N ARG A 62 -16.18 -3.42 -4.77
CA ARG A 62 -15.48 -2.14 -4.68
C ARG A 62 -16.16 -1.20 -3.69
N TYR A 63 -17.49 -1.05 -3.78
CA TYR A 63 -18.25 -0.23 -2.83
C TYR A 63 -18.07 -0.69 -1.38
N LEU A 64 -18.04 -2.01 -1.15
CA LEU A 64 -17.74 -2.59 0.17
C LEU A 64 -16.35 -2.21 0.71
N VAL A 65 -15.32 -2.32 -0.13
CA VAL A 65 -13.94 -1.99 0.26
C VAL A 65 -13.76 -0.48 0.46
N GLU A 66 -14.44 0.35 -0.31
CA GLU A 66 -14.41 1.82 -0.16
C GLU A 66 -15.11 2.28 1.12
N ALA A 67 -16.20 1.62 1.54
CA ALA A 67 -16.93 1.94 2.76
C ALA A 67 -16.23 1.42 4.04
N TRP A 68 -15.43 0.35 3.94
CA TRP A 68 -14.78 -0.31 5.09
C TRP A 68 -13.92 0.63 5.97
N PRO A 69 -13.00 1.47 5.44
CA PRO A 69 -12.18 2.37 6.25
C PRO A 69 -13.00 3.33 7.10
N GLY A 70 -14.18 3.74 6.64
CA GLY A 70 -15.11 4.59 7.39
C GLY A 70 -15.64 3.88 8.63
N LEU A 71 -16.06 2.62 8.47
CA LEU A 71 -16.56 1.79 9.57
C LEU A 71 -15.43 1.39 10.53
N ALA A 72 -14.32 0.87 10.00
CA ALA A 72 -13.15 0.49 10.79
C ALA A 72 -12.59 1.68 11.58
N GLY A 73 -12.57 2.87 10.98
CA GLY A 73 -12.18 4.12 11.65
C GLY A 73 -13.07 4.45 12.85
N CYS A 74 -14.38 4.21 12.74
CA CYS A 74 -15.33 4.42 13.84
C CYS A 74 -15.08 3.48 15.03
N PHE A 75 -14.68 2.23 14.76
CA PHE A 75 -14.42 1.23 15.80
C PHE A 75 -12.96 1.12 16.24
N SER A 76 -12.02 1.77 15.53
CA SER A 76 -10.59 1.74 15.84
C SER A 76 -10.23 2.30 17.22
N ALA A 77 -11.07 3.22 17.74
CA ALA A 77 -10.92 3.81 19.07
C ALA A 77 -11.54 2.94 20.19
N ALA A 78 -12.28 1.88 19.85
CA ALA A 78 -12.87 0.99 20.83
C ALA A 78 -11.77 0.21 21.56
N ARG A 79 -11.68 0.37 22.89
CA ARG A 79 -10.75 -0.39 23.74
C ARG A 79 -11.23 -1.82 24.03
N ASN A 80 -12.00 -2.42 23.12
CA ASN A 80 -12.54 -3.76 23.28
C ASN A 80 -11.76 -4.75 22.38
N PRO A 81 -11.06 -5.75 22.96
CA PRO A 81 -10.29 -6.71 22.20
C PRO A 81 -11.15 -7.58 21.26
N ASN A 82 -12.42 -7.81 21.59
CA ASN A 82 -13.33 -8.54 20.71
C ASN A 82 -13.65 -7.75 19.44
N VAL A 83 -13.85 -6.42 19.56
CA VAL A 83 -14.05 -5.53 18.41
C VAL A 83 -12.81 -5.52 17.51
N ALA A 84 -11.62 -5.42 18.10
CA ALA A 84 -10.36 -5.46 17.33
C ALA A 84 -10.10 -6.81 16.64
N SER A 85 -10.57 -7.91 17.23
CA SER A 85 -10.51 -9.24 16.63
C SER A 85 -11.49 -9.37 15.47
N SER A 86 -12.74 -8.93 15.66
CA SER A 86 -13.78 -8.96 14.61
C SER A 86 -13.43 -8.05 13.42
N LEU A 87 -12.85 -6.86 13.65
CA LEU A 87 -12.34 -5.99 12.57
C LEU A 87 -11.31 -6.72 11.71
N ARG A 88 -10.34 -7.41 12.33
CA ARG A 88 -9.33 -8.19 11.61
C ARG A 88 -9.91 -9.41 10.88
N ALA A 89 -10.93 -10.05 11.45
CA ALA A 89 -11.63 -11.15 10.81
C ALA A 89 -12.33 -10.69 9.52
N VAL A 90 -13.00 -9.55 9.56
CA VAL A 90 -13.66 -8.96 8.37
C VAL A 90 -12.63 -8.56 7.30
N GLU A 91 -11.50 -7.96 7.67
CA GLU A 91 -10.40 -7.66 6.74
C GLU A 91 -9.85 -8.92 6.05
N THR A 92 -9.66 -9.99 6.83
CA THR A 92 -9.21 -11.29 6.31
C THR A 92 -10.24 -11.89 5.35
N SER A 93 -11.53 -11.77 5.70
CA SER A 93 -12.63 -12.22 4.85
C SER A 93 -12.69 -11.46 3.53
N PHE A 94 -12.40 -10.14 3.50
CA PHE A 94 -12.28 -9.41 2.23
C PHE A 94 -11.15 -9.93 1.34
N VAL A 95 -9.97 -10.18 1.92
CA VAL A 95 -8.83 -10.74 1.17
C VAL A 95 -9.16 -12.12 0.59
N ALA A 96 -9.81 -12.99 1.37
CA ALA A 96 -10.22 -14.31 0.91
C ALA A 96 -11.30 -14.25 -0.18
N LEU A 97 -12.25 -13.33 -0.03
CA LEU A 97 -13.35 -13.13 -0.98
C LEU A 97 -12.82 -12.61 -2.33
N ARG A 98 -11.84 -11.69 -2.28
CA ARG A 98 -11.11 -11.17 -3.44
C ARG A 98 -10.48 -12.28 -4.29
N GLY A 99 -9.77 -13.21 -3.64
CA GLY A 99 -9.17 -14.36 -4.31
C GLY A 99 -10.19 -15.31 -4.92
N THR A 100 -11.36 -15.45 -4.28
CA THR A 100 -12.43 -16.36 -4.72
C THR A 100 -13.21 -15.85 -5.92
N ILE A 101 -13.43 -14.52 -6.02
CA ILE A 101 -14.17 -13.90 -7.13
C ILE A 101 -13.25 -13.64 -8.35
N GLY A 102 -11.96 -14.00 -8.25
CA GLY A 102 -10.98 -13.72 -9.30
C GLY A 102 -10.73 -12.22 -9.48
N LEU A 103 -11.06 -11.42 -8.47
CA LEU A 103 -10.85 -9.98 -8.46
C LEU A 103 -9.36 -9.73 -8.23
N ARG A 104 -8.59 -9.68 -9.33
CA ARG A 104 -7.23 -9.12 -9.30
C ARG A 104 -7.24 -7.76 -8.58
N PRO A 105 -6.16 -7.39 -7.88
CA PRO A 105 -6.13 -6.13 -7.20
C PRO A 105 -6.54 -5.00 -8.13
N SER A 106 -7.61 -4.26 -7.78
CA SER A 106 -7.88 -2.98 -8.41
C SER A 106 -6.74 -2.07 -7.98
N ILE A 107 -5.64 -2.08 -8.74
CA ILE A 107 -4.54 -1.16 -8.54
C ILE A 107 -5.16 0.23 -8.64
N ASP A 108 -5.08 1.01 -7.57
CA ASP A 108 -5.37 2.43 -7.64
C ASP A 108 -4.26 3.07 -8.46
N TRP A 109 -4.44 3.06 -9.78
CA TRP A 109 -3.46 3.53 -10.74
C TRP A 109 -3.10 4.99 -10.52
N ARG A 110 -4.03 5.80 -9.98
CA ARG A 110 -3.76 7.20 -9.68
C ARG A 110 -2.78 7.30 -8.53
N ARG A 111 -3.08 6.64 -7.41
CA ARG A 111 -2.19 6.58 -6.24
C ARG A 111 -0.84 5.94 -6.58
N ALA A 112 -0.84 4.89 -7.41
CA ALA A 112 0.38 4.26 -7.89
C ALA A 112 1.22 5.21 -8.73
N ALA A 113 0.62 5.94 -9.67
CA ALA A 113 1.32 6.94 -10.46
C ALA A 113 1.90 8.08 -9.60
N GLU A 114 1.15 8.56 -8.60
CA GLU A 114 1.61 9.55 -7.61
C GLU A 114 2.83 9.04 -6.82
N MET A 115 2.79 7.79 -6.35
CA MET A 115 3.93 7.16 -5.68
C MET A 115 5.13 6.98 -6.62
N GLY A 116 4.90 6.58 -7.87
CA GLY A 116 5.95 6.49 -8.89
C GLY A 116 6.60 7.84 -9.22
N ALA A 117 5.81 8.92 -9.24
CA ALA A 117 6.31 10.28 -9.42
C ALA A 117 7.19 10.68 -8.24
N SER A 118 6.74 10.41 -7.01
CA SER A 118 7.51 10.67 -5.79
C SER A 118 8.84 9.89 -5.77
N LEU A 119 8.82 8.60 -6.12
CA LEU A 119 10.03 7.77 -6.25
C LEU A 119 10.99 8.31 -7.31
N THR A 120 10.46 8.91 -8.38
CA THR A 120 11.28 9.58 -9.39
C THR A 120 11.97 10.82 -8.81
N VAL A 121 11.24 11.66 -8.08
CA VAL A 121 11.81 12.84 -7.40
C VAL A 121 12.88 12.44 -6.38
N LEU A 122 12.61 11.42 -5.56
CA LEU A 122 13.58 10.90 -4.58
C LEU A 122 14.84 10.35 -5.27
N SER A 123 14.67 9.64 -6.39
CA SER A 123 15.81 9.13 -7.17
C SER A 123 16.63 10.24 -7.84
N ASP A 124 15.99 11.33 -8.27
CA ASP A 124 16.66 12.53 -8.80
C ASP A 124 17.42 13.28 -7.70
N ARG A 125 16.89 13.32 -6.48
CA ARG A 125 17.61 13.84 -5.31
C ARG A 125 18.82 12.98 -4.97
N LEU A 126 18.64 11.66 -4.90
CA LEU A 126 19.70 10.69 -4.58
C LEU A 126 20.89 10.80 -5.54
N ILE A 127 20.65 10.80 -6.86
CA ILE A 127 21.73 10.94 -7.84
C ILE A 127 22.44 12.29 -7.69
N GLY A 128 21.70 13.37 -7.41
CA GLY A 128 22.28 14.69 -7.18
C GLY A 128 23.17 14.73 -5.93
N GLU A 129 22.75 14.07 -4.84
CA GLU A 129 23.52 13.95 -3.61
C GLU A 129 24.79 13.10 -3.82
N VAL A 130 24.68 11.96 -4.51
CA VAL A 130 25.84 11.12 -4.86
C VAL A 130 26.85 11.88 -5.72
N GLN A 131 26.39 12.61 -6.73
CA GLN A 131 27.27 13.41 -7.58
C GLN A 131 27.96 14.54 -6.80
N ARG A 132 27.23 15.24 -5.93
CA ARG A 132 27.78 16.37 -5.18
C ARG A 132 28.71 15.97 -4.05
N HIS A 133 28.47 14.84 -3.40
CA HIS A 133 29.15 14.51 -2.14
C HIS A 133 30.02 13.26 -2.21
N VAL A 134 29.70 12.28 -3.06
CA VAL A 134 30.49 11.05 -3.19
C VAL A 134 31.44 11.15 -4.38
N PHE A 135 30.93 11.55 -5.55
CA PHE A 135 31.71 11.51 -6.79
C PHE A 135 32.87 12.51 -6.82
N VAL A 136 32.68 13.71 -6.26
CA VAL A 136 33.72 14.76 -6.22
C VAL A 136 34.70 14.57 -5.05
N ASN A 137 34.31 13.81 -4.02
CA ASN A 137 35.10 13.68 -2.81
C ASN A 137 36.30 12.74 -3.02
N ALA A 138 37.51 13.27 -2.84
CA ALA A 138 38.76 12.52 -3.02
C ALA A 138 39.04 11.51 -1.89
N ALA A 139 38.33 11.58 -0.77
CA ALA A 139 38.44 10.61 0.32
C ALA A 139 37.94 9.21 -0.09
N TYR A 140 37.09 9.12 -1.10
CA TYR A 140 36.59 7.86 -1.63
C TYR A 140 37.45 7.33 -2.79
N GLN A 141 37.63 6.02 -2.84
CA GLN A 141 38.33 5.36 -3.95
C GLN A 141 37.62 5.62 -5.28
N GLN A 142 38.38 5.81 -6.36
CA GLN A 142 37.82 6.13 -7.67
C GLN A 142 36.77 5.11 -8.14
N ARG A 143 37.02 3.82 -7.90
CA ARG A 143 36.10 2.73 -8.25
C ARG A 143 34.75 2.90 -7.53
N PHE A 144 34.77 3.10 -6.22
CA PHE A 144 33.58 3.32 -5.41
C PHE A 144 32.75 4.51 -5.89
N ARG A 145 33.42 5.62 -6.26
CA ARG A 145 32.74 6.83 -6.76
C ARG A 145 31.99 6.57 -8.07
N ILE A 146 32.62 5.85 -8.99
CA ILE A 146 32.03 5.49 -10.28
C ILE A 146 30.88 4.49 -10.08
N GLU A 147 31.08 3.46 -9.25
CA GLU A 147 30.05 2.47 -8.94
C GLU A 147 28.84 3.13 -8.27
N SER A 148 29.04 3.96 -7.25
CA SER A 148 27.96 4.69 -6.56
C SER A 148 27.13 5.54 -7.51
N ALA A 149 27.78 6.29 -8.41
CA ALA A 149 27.11 7.09 -9.42
C ALA A 149 26.30 6.21 -10.39
N ARG A 150 26.83 5.04 -10.77
CA ARG A 150 26.14 4.06 -11.62
C ARG A 150 24.91 3.47 -10.92
N HIS A 151 25.03 3.04 -9.65
CA HIS A 151 23.91 2.51 -8.89
C HIS A 151 22.79 3.55 -8.71
N ALA A 152 23.15 4.80 -8.41
CA ALA A 152 22.18 5.89 -8.30
C ALA A 152 21.46 6.17 -9.63
N ALA A 153 22.20 6.12 -10.75
CA ALA A 153 21.61 6.25 -12.09
C ALA A 153 20.67 5.08 -12.44
N ASN A 154 21.00 3.86 -12.01
CA ASN A 154 20.16 2.68 -12.21
C ASN A 154 18.84 2.78 -11.43
N VAL A 155 18.89 3.20 -10.16
CA VAL A 155 17.69 3.46 -9.34
C VAL A 155 16.79 4.49 -10.02
N ARG A 156 17.36 5.61 -10.46
CA ARG A 156 16.63 6.64 -11.20
C ARG A 156 15.99 6.11 -12.48
N GLY A 157 16.73 5.34 -13.26
CA GLY A 157 16.22 4.72 -14.48
C GLY A 157 15.08 3.74 -14.21
N ALA A 158 15.18 2.94 -13.14
CA ALA A 158 14.13 2.03 -12.71
C ALA A 158 12.88 2.78 -12.23
N SER A 159 13.03 3.82 -11.40
CA SER A 159 11.91 4.65 -10.93
C SER A 159 11.13 5.29 -12.08
N ARG A 160 11.83 5.85 -13.08
CA ARG A 160 11.19 6.48 -14.25
C ARG A 160 10.41 5.49 -15.09
N ARG A 161 11.02 4.34 -15.41
CA ARG A 161 10.33 3.27 -16.15
C ARG A 161 9.12 2.73 -15.41
N LEU A 162 9.21 2.59 -14.09
CA LEU A 162 8.08 2.21 -13.26
C LEU A 162 6.98 3.27 -13.29
N HIS A 163 7.31 4.55 -13.13
CA HIS A 163 6.34 5.63 -13.23
C HIS A 163 5.65 5.68 -14.59
N GLU A 164 6.39 5.55 -15.70
CA GLU A 164 5.83 5.47 -17.05
C GLU A 164 4.87 4.28 -17.20
N CYS A 165 5.23 3.10 -16.71
CA CYS A 165 4.35 1.93 -16.70
C CYS A 165 3.08 2.17 -15.87
N LEU A 166 3.18 2.83 -14.72
CA LEU A 166 2.05 3.15 -13.85
C LEU A 166 1.12 4.19 -14.46
N VAL A 167 1.66 5.21 -15.14
CA VAL A 167 0.89 6.22 -15.89
C VAL A 167 0.17 5.59 -17.07
N ASN A 168 0.85 4.72 -17.82
CA ASN A 168 0.29 4.02 -18.98
C ASN A 168 -0.60 2.81 -18.60
N ARG A 169 -0.68 2.48 -17.31
CA ARG A 169 -1.47 1.35 -16.77
C ARG A 169 -1.10 0.01 -17.39
N ASP A 170 0.19 -0.20 -17.64
CA ASP A 170 0.71 -1.42 -18.23
C ASP A 170 0.85 -2.53 -17.17
N GLU A 171 -0.28 -3.14 -16.80
CA GLU A 171 -0.36 -4.20 -15.78
C GLU A 171 0.59 -5.37 -16.05
N ALA A 172 0.83 -5.71 -17.31
CA ALA A 172 1.70 -6.82 -17.69
C ALA A 172 3.17 -6.60 -17.33
N THR A 173 3.61 -5.35 -17.23
CA THR A 173 5.03 -5.03 -16.97
C THR A 173 5.28 -4.38 -15.62
N VAL A 174 4.24 -3.88 -14.93
CA VAL A 174 4.36 -3.20 -13.63
C VAL A 174 5.04 -4.04 -12.56
N GLU A 175 4.72 -5.34 -12.46
CA GLU A 175 5.36 -6.24 -11.49
C GLU A 175 6.87 -6.33 -11.73
N ARG A 176 7.26 -6.59 -12.98
CA ARG A 176 8.67 -6.65 -13.37
C ARG A 176 9.39 -5.33 -13.11
N ARG A 177 8.75 -4.18 -13.38
CA ARG A 177 9.34 -2.85 -13.11
C ARG A 177 9.47 -2.57 -11.63
N CYS A 178 8.53 -3.03 -10.80
CA CYS A 178 8.62 -2.92 -9.35
C CYS A 178 9.80 -3.76 -8.81
N GLN A 179 9.97 -4.98 -9.33
CA GLN A 179 11.10 -5.82 -8.99
C GLN A 179 12.45 -5.22 -9.45
N GLU A 180 12.50 -4.63 -10.64
CA GLU A 180 13.69 -3.91 -11.13
C GLU A 180 14.09 -2.75 -10.21
N LEU A 181 13.11 -1.99 -9.72
CA LEU A 181 13.36 -0.90 -8.77
C LEU A 181 13.88 -1.44 -7.44
N ALA A 182 13.26 -2.50 -6.91
CA ALA A 182 13.69 -3.13 -5.67
C ALA A 182 15.14 -3.63 -5.76
N THR A 183 15.47 -4.38 -6.80
CA THR A 183 16.84 -4.87 -7.03
C THR A 183 17.85 -3.73 -7.17
N ALA A 184 17.48 -2.65 -7.88
CA ALA A 184 18.35 -1.47 -7.99
C ALA A 184 18.56 -0.76 -6.64
N TRP A 185 17.51 -0.69 -5.82
CA TRP A 185 17.53 -0.10 -4.50
C TRP A 185 18.36 -0.91 -3.49
N ASP A 186 18.25 -2.23 -3.53
CA ASP A 186 19.04 -3.13 -2.69
C ASP A 186 20.54 -3.02 -3.04
N ALA A 187 20.86 -2.99 -4.35
CA ALA A 187 22.25 -2.86 -4.80
C ALA A 187 22.92 -1.57 -4.31
N ILE A 188 22.24 -0.41 -4.35
CA ILE A 188 22.83 0.83 -3.80
C ILE A 188 22.92 0.79 -2.26
N THR A 189 21.97 0.14 -1.60
CA THR A 189 21.93 0.07 -0.14
C THR A 189 23.05 -0.81 0.40
N ASP A 190 23.24 -1.99 -0.17
CA ASP A 190 24.22 -2.97 0.26
C ASP A 190 25.63 -2.58 -0.16
N GLU A 191 25.81 -2.16 -1.42
CA GLU A 191 27.14 -1.90 -1.96
C GLU A 191 27.64 -0.48 -1.64
N CYS A 192 26.76 0.53 -1.56
CA CYS A 192 27.19 1.93 -1.43
C CYS A 192 27.02 2.48 -0.01
N PHE A 193 25.84 2.36 0.60
CA PHE A 193 25.57 3.03 1.88
C PHE A 193 26.40 2.50 3.04
N GLY A 194 26.82 1.23 3.01
CA GLY A 194 27.72 0.66 4.01
C GLY A 194 29.14 1.25 4.00
N GLN A 195 29.57 1.83 2.87
CA GLN A 195 30.94 2.36 2.69
C GLN A 195 31.02 3.88 2.86
N LEU A 196 29.88 4.56 3.04
CA LEU A 196 29.86 6.00 3.26
C LEU A 196 30.44 6.38 4.63
N THR A 197 31.07 7.55 4.70
CA THR A 197 31.49 8.14 5.98
C THR A 197 30.27 8.45 6.85
N VAL A 198 30.44 8.53 8.18
CA VAL A 198 29.36 8.86 9.13
C VAL A 198 28.64 10.16 8.78
N VAL A 199 29.39 11.17 8.29
CA VAL A 199 28.84 12.47 7.86
C VAL A 199 27.95 12.30 6.64
N ASP A 200 28.39 11.54 5.65
CA ASP A 200 27.59 11.28 4.45
C ASP A 200 26.41 10.36 4.75
N GLN A 201 26.57 9.32 5.56
CA GLN A 201 25.46 8.45 6.01
C GLN A 201 24.32 9.26 6.63
N LYS A 202 24.63 10.24 7.49
CA LYS A 202 23.62 11.13 8.09
C LYS A 202 22.97 12.04 7.04
N ARG A 203 23.70 12.45 6.01
CA ARG A 203 23.15 13.26 4.91
C ARG A 203 22.16 12.47 4.05
N PHE A 204 22.48 11.20 3.77
CA PHE A 204 21.63 10.32 2.96
C PHE A 204 20.50 9.65 3.76
N SER A 205 20.47 9.76 5.10
CA SER A 205 19.53 9.00 5.93
C SER A 205 18.06 9.34 5.68
N GLU A 206 17.75 10.62 5.44
CA GLU A 206 16.40 11.08 5.13
C GLU A 206 15.93 10.50 3.78
N THR A 207 16.69 10.75 2.71
CA THR A 207 16.40 10.22 1.36
C THR A 207 16.29 8.69 1.38
N ARG A 208 17.15 8.00 2.15
CA ARG A 208 17.12 6.54 2.29
C ARG A 208 15.85 6.04 2.99
N SER A 209 15.45 6.68 4.09
CA SER A 209 14.25 6.28 4.84
C SER A 209 12.99 6.49 4.01
N GLU A 210 12.87 7.65 3.35
CA GLU A 210 11.72 7.97 2.51
C GLU A 210 11.61 7.03 1.31
N MET A 211 12.73 6.73 0.66
CA MET A 211 12.74 5.83 -0.50
C MET A 211 12.43 4.38 -0.12
N ALA A 212 13.00 3.88 0.99
CA ALA A 212 12.69 2.54 1.49
C ALA A 212 11.20 2.40 1.85
N GLN A 213 10.62 3.39 2.51
CA GLN A 213 9.20 3.39 2.85
C GLN A 213 8.32 3.36 1.60
N GLN A 214 8.63 4.18 0.58
CA GLN A 214 7.82 4.23 -0.64
C GLN A 214 7.94 2.97 -1.49
N VAL A 215 9.13 2.36 -1.58
CA VAL A 215 9.30 1.07 -2.28
C VAL A 215 8.47 -0.03 -1.60
N VAL A 216 8.52 -0.12 -0.27
CA VAL A 216 7.75 -1.12 0.50
C VAL A 216 6.25 -0.90 0.36
N GLN A 217 5.79 0.35 0.45
CA GLN A 217 4.36 0.67 0.27
C GLN A 217 3.89 0.35 -1.15
N LEU A 218 4.70 0.63 -2.16
CA LEU A 218 4.36 0.34 -3.56
C LEU A 218 4.29 -1.18 -3.80
N GLN A 219 5.25 -1.93 -3.25
CA GLN A 219 5.23 -3.39 -3.30
C GLN A 219 4.02 -3.98 -2.56
N ALA A 220 3.65 -3.44 -1.40
CA ALA A 220 2.47 -3.90 -0.66
C ALA A 220 1.16 -3.62 -1.43
N MET A 221 1.09 -2.49 -2.14
CA MET A 221 -0.07 -2.13 -2.94
C MET A 221 -0.16 -2.94 -4.25
N LEU A 222 0.98 -3.31 -4.84
CA LEU A 222 1.06 -4.09 -6.07
C LEU A 222 1.13 -5.61 -5.82
N ARG A 223 1.24 -6.05 -4.56
CA ARG A 223 1.24 -7.47 -4.21
C ARG A 223 -0.11 -8.09 -4.60
N PHE A 224 -0.03 -8.97 -5.59
CA PHE A 224 -1.04 -9.96 -5.96
C PHE A 224 -1.38 -10.89 -4.80
#